data_AF-A0A3D3GQ54-F1
#
_entry.id   AF-A0A3D3GQ54-F1
#
_cell.length_a   1.000
_cell.length_b   1.000
_cell.length_c   1.000
_cell.angle_alpha   90.00
_cell.angle_beta   90.00
_cell.angle_gamma   90.00
#
_symmetry.space_group_name_H-M   'P 1'
#
loop_
_entity.id
_entity.type
_entity.pdbx_description
1 polymer ?
#
loop_
_entity_poly.entity_id
_entity_poly.type
_entity_poly.pdbx_seq_one_letter_code
_entity_poly.pdbx_strand_id
1 'polypeptide(L)'
;MRSTPSFSYIPYAPADTSGDMEDNFDLSTLLNQLSNGESVGSGNDATEDDPAFADAYSFIPRGLIATSVPESKQTPTQQALYQYGNDAGFYIKLFEERNLSMERILKDQFEDPRDPQKNSMLLALAEGMTEIGFSLEKLNKIPSMATSANTRLSDSYKKMGEKLALIPSAERDEERIAAILAYNAVVEEYVKSYVALATLFSIAEVKFGSTDPGSIFTFTVASF
;
A
#
# COMPACT_ATOMS: atom_id res chain seq x y z
N MET A 1 -32.97 -30.85 -22.73
CA MET A 1 -32.75 -30.07 -21.49
C MET A 1 -31.59 -30.74 -20.75
N ARG A 2 -30.40 -30.13 -20.73
CA ARG A 2 -29.22 -30.65 -20.03
C ARG A 2 -28.95 -29.74 -18.83
N SER A 3 -28.90 -30.34 -17.64
CA SER A 3 -28.69 -29.69 -16.35
C SER A 3 -27.26 -29.14 -16.28
N THR A 4 -27.10 -27.86 -16.03
CA THR A 4 -25.82 -27.23 -15.70
C THR A 4 -25.45 -27.58 -14.25
N PRO A 5 -24.19 -27.93 -13.93
CA PRO A 5 -23.76 -28.07 -12.55
C PRO A 5 -23.77 -26.69 -11.87
N SER A 6 -24.42 -26.61 -10.71
CA SER A 6 -24.39 -25.44 -9.83
C SER A 6 -23.04 -25.37 -9.12
N PHE A 7 -22.27 -24.31 -9.35
CA PHE A 7 -21.09 -24.00 -8.54
C PHE A 7 -21.52 -23.51 -7.17
N SER A 8 -21.31 -24.33 -6.14
CA SER A 8 -21.48 -23.93 -4.74
C SER A 8 -20.13 -23.44 -4.22
N TYR A 9 -20.07 -22.17 -3.84
CA TYR A 9 -18.94 -21.57 -3.13
C TYR A 9 -18.83 -22.19 -1.73
N ILE A 10 -17.69 -22.82 -1.43
CA ILE A 10 -17.36 -23.27 -0.07
C ILE A 10 -16.33 -22.26 0.45
N PRO A 11 -16.68 -21.41 1.44
CA PRO A 11 -15.69 -20.54 2.07
C PRO A 11 -14.60 -21.38 2.73
N TYR A 12 -13.35 -21.01 2.49
CA TYR A 12 -12.19 -21.61 3.14
C TYR A 12 -12.27 -21.34 4.66
N ALA A 13 -12.31 -22.39 5.46
CA ALA A 13 -12.07 -22.31 6.89
C ALA A 13 -10.54 -22.30 7.11
N PRO A 14 -9.97 -21.32 7.82
CA PRO A 14 -8.54 -21.27 8.07
C PRO A 14 -8.10 -22.52 8.84
N ALA A 15 -7.00 -23.13 8.38
CA ALA A 15 -6.31 -24.16 9.12
C ALA A 15 -5.76 -23.56 10.43
N ASP A 16 -6.02 -24.25 11.54
CA ASP A 16 -5.52 -23.92 12.87
C ASP A 16 -4.00 -24.19 12.91
N THR A 17 -3.20 -23.16 12.67
CA THR A 17 -1.74 -23.20 12.85
C THR A 17 -1.38 -22.46 14.13
N SER A 18 -1.53 -23.15 15.25
CA SER A 18 -0.80 -22.86 16.48
C SER A 18 0.64 -23.37 16.31
N GLY A 19 1.61 -22.45 16.26
CA GLY A 19 3.02 -22.76 16.08
C GLY A 19 3.88 -21.50 15.99
N ASP A 20 4.40 -21.09 17.14
CA ASP A 20 5.04 -19.80 17.44
C ASP A 20 6.31 -19.46 16.62
N MET A 21 6.33 -18.24 16.09
CA MET A 21 7.50 -17.35 16.03
C MET A 21 7.03 -15.95 16.42
N GLU A 22 7.14 -15.63 17.69
CA GLU A 22 6.83 -14.31 18.25
C GLU A 22 7.87 -13.28 17.79
N ASP A 23 7.52 -12.48 16.79
CA ASP A 23 7.95 -11.08 16.69
C ASP A 23 6.67 -10.24 16.79
N ASN A 24 6.12 -10.21 18.00
CA ASN A 24 4.80 -9.64 18.27
C ASN A 24 4.95 -8.13 18.42
N PHE A 25 4.96 -7.42 17.29
CA PHE A 25 4.79 -5.98 17.28
C PHE A 25 3.38 -5.64 17.81
N ASP A 26 3.33 -5.23 19.07
CA ASP A 26 2.08 -4.90 19.74
C ASP A 26 1.63 -3.46 19.40
N LEU A 27 0.79 -3.39 18.36
CA LEU A 27 0.14 -2.15 17.91
C LEU A 27 -0.68 -1.47 19.02
N SER A 28 -1.21 -2.24 19.98
CA SER A 28 -2.00 -1.69 21.10
C SER A 28 -1.13 -0.98 22.13
N THR A 29 0.09 -1.48 22.36
CA THR A 29 1.08 -0.81 23.22
C THR A 29 1.53 0.51 22.60
N LEU A 30 1.74 0.56 21.28
CA LEU A 30 2.06 1.80 20.56
C LEU A 30 0.91 2.81 20.63
N LEU A 31 -0.34 2.37 20.42
CA LEU A 31 -1.51 3.25 20.53
C LEU A 31 -1.70 3.82 21.94
N ASN A 32 -1.44 3.03 22.97
CA ASN A 32 -1.53 3.49 24.36
C ASN A 32 -0.44 4.51 24.73
N GLN A 33 0.76 4.39 24.13
CA GLN A 33 1.83 5.37 24.31
C GLN A 33 1.56 6.70 23.59
N LEU A 34 0.85 6.69 22.46
CA LEU A 34 0.43 7.90 21.75
C LEU A 34 -0.81 8.57 22.37
N SER A 35 -1.64 7.80 23.09
CA SER A 35 -2.84 8.27 23.78
C SER A 35 -2.53 9.01 25.09
N ASN A 36 -1.49 8.58 25.81
CA ASN A 36 -1.05 9.23 27.04
C ASN A 36 -0.04 10.36 26.74
N GLY A 37 -0.52 11.42 26.10
CA GLY A 37 0.17 12.71 26.15
C GLY A 37 0.20 13.20 27.59
N GLU A 38 1.40 13.35 28.16
CA GLU A 38 1.64 13.95 29.47
C GLU A 38 1.01 15.35 29.54
N SER A 39 -0.17 15.46 30.17
CA SER A 39 -0.70 16.74 30.62
C SER A 39 -0.08 17.12 31.96
N VAL A 40 0.97 17.94 31.92
CA VAL A 40 1.53 18.59 33.12
C VAL A 40 0.72 19.86 33.43
N GLY A 41 0.17 19.94 34.65
CA GLY A 41 -0.40 21.15 35.27
C GLY A 41 -1.78 20.91 35.89
N SER A 42 -1.90 20.40 37.13
CA SER A 42 -1.79 21.09 38.44
C SER A 42 -3.00 21.96 38.86
N GLY A 43 -3.99 21.31 39.49
CA GLY A 43 -4.63 21.65 40.77
C GLY A 43 -5.19 23.05 41.14
N ASN A 44 -6.52 23.03 41.41
CA ASN A 44 -7.29 23.63 42.53
C ASN A 44 -7.82 25.09 42.53
N ASP A 45 -9.15 25.17 42.33
CA ASP A 45 -10.26 25.50 43.29
C ASP A 45 -10.56 26.96 43.78
N ALA A 46 -11.88 27.28 43.71
CA ALA A 46 -12.72 28.29 44.39
C ALA A 46 -12.42 29.80 44.21
N THR A 47 -13.35 30.76 44.03
CA THR A 47 -14.79 30.91 44.29
C THR A 47 -15.37 32.07 43.46
N GLU A 48 -16.70 32.04 43.28
CA GLU A 48 -17.68 33.04 42.79
C GLU A 48 -17.33 34.54 42.93
N ASP A 49 -17.56 35.31 41.87
CA ASP A 49 -18.61 36.34 41.85
C ASP A 49 -18.83 36.88 40.41
N ASP A 50 -20.10 36.97 40.02
CA ASP A 50 -20.63 37.29 38.69
C ASP A 50 -20.93 38.80 38.56
N PRO A 51 -19.99 39.56 37.95
CA PRO A 51 -20.27 40.60 36.95
C PRO A 51 -19.12 40.64 35.88
N ALA A 52 -19.14 40.03 34.68
CA ALA A 52 -20.19 39.82 33.68
C ALA A 52 -21.00 41.10 33.44
N PHE A 53 -20.82 41.90 32.39
CA PHE A 53 -20.88 41.53 30.97
C PHE A 53 -20.09 42.50 30.06
N ALA A 54 -19.21 43.36 30.61
CA ALA A 54 -18.54 44.41 29.82
C ALA A 54 -17.10 44.06 29.38
N ASP A 55 -16.48 43.02 29.94
CA ASP A 55 -15.06 42.68 29.69
C ASP A 55 -14.87 41.47 28.76
N ALA A 56 -15.96 40.88 28.27
CA ALA A 56 -15.94 39.66 27.45
C ALA A 56 -15.37 39.85 26.03
N TYR A 57 -15.06 41.08 25.60
CA TYR A 57 -14.56 41.36 24.25
C TYR A 57 -13.35 42.32 24.20
N SER A 58 -12.76 42.69 25.33
CA SER A 58 -11.64 43.64 25.40
C SER A 58 -10.26 43.00 25.20
N PHE A 59 -10.17 41.67 25.33
CA PHE A 59 -8.90 40.92 25.27
C PHE A 59 -8.65 40.13 24.00
N ILE A 60 -9.43 40.33 22.92
CA ILE A 60 -8.98 39.82 21.61
C ILE A 60 -7.80 40.69 21.19
N PRO A 61 -6.56 40.17 21.16
CA PRO A 61 -5.44 40.95 20.66
C PRO A 61 -5.76 41.29 19.21
N ARG A 62 -5.91 42.58 18.88
CA ARG A 62 -5.96 43.06 17.49
C ARG A 62 -4.58 42.99 16.82
N GLY A 63 -3.84 41.94 17.12
CA GLY A 63 -2.48 41.69 16.67
C GLY A 63 -2.45 40.36 15.96
N LEU A 64 -2.24 40.42 14.64
CA LEU A 64 -1.93 39.33 13.74
C LEU A 64 -3.15 38.47 13.31
N ILE A 65 -4.00 39.03 12.43
CA ILE A 65 -4.64 38.17 11.43
C ILE A 65 -3.52 37.68 10.51
N ALA A 66 -2.91 36.54 10.85
CA ALA A 66 -2.08 35.80 9.93
C ALA A 66 -2.99 35.21 8.86
N THR A 67 -3.19 35.94 7.76
CA THR A 67 -3.86 35.44 6.55
C THR A 67 -3.01 34.44 5.78
N SER A 68 -1.86 34.03 6.30
CA SER A 68 -1.18 32.83 5.83
C SER A 68 -1.73 31.65 6.62
N VAL A 69 -2.60 30.86 6.00
CA VAL A 69 -2.70 29.44 6.34
C VAL A 69 -1.24 28.96 6.44
N PRO A 70 -0.76 28.47 7.60
CA PRO A 70 0.57 27.91 7.66
C PRO A 70 0.59 26.81 6.59
N GLU A 71 1.36 27.01 5.53
CA GLU A 71 1.76 25.90 4.69
C GLU A 71 2.43 24.94 5.65
N SER A 72 1.76 23.80 5.92
CA SER A 72 2.31 22.77 6.79
C SER A 72 3.66 22.39 6.18
N LYS A 73 4.75 22.92 6.76
CA LYS A 73 6.09 22.56 6.34
C LYS A 73 6.22 21.08 6.68
N GLN A 74 6.26 20.25 5.64
CA GLN A 74 6.50 18.83 5.81
C GLN A 74 7.71 18.65 6.73
N THR A 75 7.57 17.79 7.74
CA THR A 75 8.70 17.41 8.58
C THR A 75 9.78 16.75 7.70
N PRO A 76 11.06 16.74 8.11
CA PRO A 76 12.11 16.06 7.35
C PRO A 76 11.77 14.59 7.05
N THR A 77 11.11 13.92 7.99
CA THR A 77 10.60 12.56 7.84
C THR A 77 9.53 12.45 6.76
N GLN A 78 8.53 13.34 6.78
CA GLN A 78 7.48 13.39 5.75
C GLN A 78 8.08 13.65 4.37
N GLN A 79 9.04 14.58 4.27
CA GLN A 79 9.70 14.90 3.01
C GLN A 79 10.51 13.71 2.46
N ALA A 80 11.16 12.94 3.34
CA ALA A 80 11.91 11.75 2.94
C ALA A 80 10.99 10.63 2.46
N LEU A 81 9.88 10.39 3.16
CA LEU A 81 8.85 9.43 2.72
C LEU A 81 8.17 9.86 1.42
N TYR A 82 7.88 11.15 1.27
CA TYR A 82 7.31 11.71 0.04
C TYR A 82 8.24 11.46 -1.17
N GLN A 83 9.54 11.72 -1.02
CA GLN A 83 10.53 11.43 -2.07
C GLN A 83 10.58 9.95 -2.39
N TYR A 84 10.70 9.11 -1.37
CA TYR A 84 10.72 7.65 -1.54
C TYR A 84 9.45 7.13 -2.23
N GLY A 85 8.27 7.58 -1.81
CA GLY A 85 7.00 7.16 -2.42
C GLY A 85 6.87 7.59 -3.88
N ASN A 86 7.41 8.75 -4.25
CA ASN A 86 7.49 9.17 -5.65
C ASN A 86 8.47 8.34 -6.47
N ASP A 87 9.65 8.05 -5.93
CA ASP A 87 10.63 7.22 -6.62
C ASP A 87 10.10 5.79 -6.83
N ALA A 88 9.50 5.18 -5.80
CA ALA A 88 8.89 3.87 -5.89
C ALA A 88 7.67 3.87 -6.83
N GLY A 89 6.79 4.86 -6.67
CA GLY A 89 5.58 4.99 -7.49
C GLY A 89 5.87 5.24 -8.96
N PHE A 90 6.99 5.89 -9.28
CA PHE A 90 7.42 6.13 -10.66
C PHE A 90 7.64 4.81 -11.42
N TYR A 91 8.36 3.85 -10.85
CA TYR A 91 8.62 2.57 -11.53
C TYR A 91 7.33 1.76 -11.72
N ILE A 92 6.42 1.80 -10.76
CA ILE A 92 5.14 1.10 -10.83
C ILE A 92 4.24 1.74 -11.90
N LYS A 93 4.06 3.06 -11.87
CA LYS A 93 3.27 3.77 -12.90
C LYS A 93 3.85 3.56 -14.30
N LEU A 94 5.17 3.64 -14.45
CA LEU A 94 5.83 3.42 -15.73
C LEU A 94 5.55 2.02 -16.29
N PHE A 95 5.52 1.00 -15.43
CA PHE A 95 5.13 -0.34 -15.82
C PHE A 95 3.66 -0.42 -16.23
N GLU A 96 2.74 0.16 -15.45
CA GLU A 96 1.31 0.19 -15.76
C GLU A 96 1.02 0.91 -17.09
N GLU A 97 1.64 2.07 -17.32
CA GLU A 97 1.51 2.85 -18.55
C GLU A 97 2.04 2.10 -19.79
N ARG A 98 3.08 1.29 -19.61
CA ARG A 98 3.62 0.44 -20.70
C ARG A 98 2.79 -0.81 -20.95
N ASN A 99 1.97 -1.22 -19.98
CA ASN A 99 1.22 -2.47 -19.99
C ASN A 99 -0.30 -2.24 -19.86
N LEU A 100 -0.86 -1.21 -20.51
CA LEU A 100 -2.30 -0.89 -20.49
C LEU A 100 -3.22 -2.02 -20.99
N SER A 101 -2.67 -3.02 -21.67
CA SER A 101 -3.41 -4.18 -22.19
C SER A 101 -3.13 -5.45 -21.39
N MET A 102 -2.73 -5.36 -20.13
CA MET A 102 -2.35 -6.50 -19.30
C MET A 102 -3.46 -7.55 -19.22
N GLU A 103 -4.70 -7.13 -19.02
CA GLU A 103 -5.87 -8.01 -18.94
C GLU A 103 -6.10 -8.75 -20.26
N ARG A 104 -5.86 -8.07 -21.38
CA ARG A 104 -5.93 -8.70 -22.71
C ARG A 104 -4.83 -9.74 -22.88
N ILE A 105 -3.60 -9.44 -22.46
CA ILE A 105 -2.47 -10.39 -22.54
C ILE A 105 -2.79 -11.66 -21.74
N LEU A 106 -3.27 -11.49 -20.50
CA LEU A 106 -3.67 -12.62 -19.64
C LEU A 106 -4.80 -13.44 -20.25
N LYS A 107 -5.85 -12.76 -20.74
CA LYS A 107 -6.99 -13.41 -21.40
C LYS A 107 -6.58 -14.17 -22.67
N ASP A 108 -5.80 -13.52 -23.54
CA ASP A 108 -5.39 -14.08 -24.81
C ASP A 108 -4.55 -15.35 -24.59
N GLN A 109 -3.63 -15.32 -23.62
CA GLN A 109 -2.82 -16.48 -23.25
C GLN A 109 -3.67 -17.60 -22.64
N PHE A 110 -4.68 -17.27 -21.82
CA PHE A 110 -5.60 -18.27 -21.29
C PHE A 110 -6.44 -18.94 -22.39
N GLU A 111 -6.89 -18.17 -23.38
CA GLU A 111 -7.72 -18.67 -24.49
C GLU A 111 -6.92 -19.51 -25.49
N ASP A 112 -5.63 -19.19 -25.70
CA ASP A 112 -4.75 -19.94 -26.60
C ASP A 112 -3.34 -20.12 -25.98
N PRO A 113 -3.21 -21.09 -25.05
CA PRO A 113 -2.01 -21.25 -24.23
C PRO A 113 -0.81 -21.82 -25.01
N ARG A 114 -1.02 -22.25 -26.27
CA ARG A 114 0.03 -22.83 -27.12
C ARG A 114 0.53 -21.88 -28.20
N ASP A 115 -0.08 -20.70 -28.32
CA ASP A 115 0.37 -19.67 -29.25
C ASP A 115 1.70 -19.04 -28.76
N PRO A 116 2.79 -19.14 -29.54
CA PRO A 116 4.10 -18.61 -29.12
C PRO A 116 4.12 -17.09 -28.95
N GLN A 117 3.33 -16.34 -29.72
CA GLN A 117 3.29 -14.89 -29.64
C GLN A 117 2.62 -14.46 -28.34
N LYS A 118 1.48 -15.06 -27.98
CA LYS A 118 0.78 -14.76 -26.73
C LYS A 118 1.61 -15.16 -25.51
N ASN A 119 2.30 -16.30 -25.57
CA ASN A 119 3.23 -16.71 -24.53
C ASN A 119 4.39 -15.72 -24.37
N SER A 120 4.95 -15.21 -25.48
CA SER A 120 6.02 -14.19 -25.42
C SER A 120 5.54 -12.87 -24.78
N MET A 121 4.29 -12.46 -25.02
CA MET A 121 3.72 -11.27 -24.39
C MET A 121 3.54 -11.46 -22.89
N LEU A 122 3.10 -12.65 -22.45
CA LEU A 122 2.99 -12.98 -21.02
C LEU A 122 4.37 -13.02 -20.33
N LEU A 123 5.39 -13.54 -21.01
CA LEU A 123 6.76 -13.54 -20.51
C LEU A 123 7.33 -12.12 -20.38
N ALA A 124 7.08 -11.24 -21.36
CA ALA A 124 7.49 -9.84 -21.28
C ALA A 124 6.81 -9.11 -20.11
N LEU A 125 5.54 -9.43 -19.84
CA LEU A 125 4.82 -8.90 -18.68
C LEU A 125 5.45 -9.37 -17.37
N ALA A 126 5.78 -10.67 -17.27
CA ALA A 126 6.45 -11.27 -16.13
C ALA A 126 7.85 -10.67 -15.87
N GLU A 127 8.62 -10.43 -16.93
CA GLU A 127 9.91 -9.75 -16.87
C GLU A 127 9.76 -8.33 -16.35
N GLY A 128 8.79 -7.56 -16.86
CA GLY A 128 8.52 -6.20 -16.39
C GLY A 128 8.16 -6.14 -14.89
N MET A 129 7.38 -7.11 -14.38
CA MET A 129 7.11 -7.22 -12.94
C MET A 129 8.40 -7.47 -12.14
N THR A 130 9.25 -8.37 -12.63
CA THR A 130 10.53 -8.69 -11.98
C THR A 130 11.45 -7.47 -11.95
N GLU A 131 11.47 -6.69 -13.03
CA GLU A 131 12.28 -5.48 -13.18
C GLU A 131 11.84 -4.35 -12.24
N ILE A 132 10.54 -4.23 -11.94
CA ILE A 132 10.05 -3.34 -10.86
C ILE A 132 10.70 -3.75 -9.53
N GLY A 133 10.67 -5.04 -9.19
CA GLY A 133 11.26 -5.54 -7.96
C GLY A 133 12.75 -5.19 -7.83
N PHE A 134 13.53 -5.36 -8.91
CA PHE A 134 14.93 -4.92 -8.93
C PHE A 134 15.09 -3.40 -8.83
N SER A 135 14.19 -2.63 -9.43
CA SER A 135 14.23 -1.16 -9.40
C SER A 135 13.96 -0.63 -7.99
N LEU A 136 13.00 -1.23 -7.28
CA LEU A 136 12.66 -0.88 -5.90
C LEU A 136 13.79 -1.18 -4.91
N GLU A 137 14.56 -2.24 -5.11
CA GLU A 137 15.74 -2.54 -4.28
C GLU A 137 16.90 -1.56 -4.49
N LYS A 138 17.03 -1.05 -5.72
CA LYS A 138 18.12 -0.16 -6.13
C LYS A 138 17.82 1.31 -5.84
N LEU A 139 16.72 1.62 -5.17
CA LEU A 139 16.39 2.98 -4.77
C LEU A 139 17.49 3.54 -3.86
N ASN A 140 18.03 4.69 -4.24
CA ASN A 140 19.19 5.29 -3.57
C ASN A 140 18.90 5.74 -2.13
N LYS A 141 17.64 6.08 -1.83
CA LYS A 141 17.22 6.66 -0.54
C LYS A 141 15.91 6.04 -0.07
N ILE A 142 16.02 4.96 0.68
CA ILE A 142 14.89 4.35 1.38
C ILE A 142 14.95 4.77 2.85
N PRO A 143 13.98 5.53 3.37
CA PRO A 143 13.90 5.86 4.80
C PRO A 143 13.86 4.58 5.64
N SER A 144 14.51 4.58 6.82
CA SER A 144 14.62 3.39 7.68
C SER A 144 13.27 2.74 8.01
N MET A 145 12.23 3.57 8.22
CA MET A 145 10.86 3.12 8.47
C MET A 145 10.18 2.44 7.27
N ALA A 146 10.65 2.71 6.05
CA ALA A 146 10.14 2.13 4.83
C ALA A 146 10.96 0.91 4.36
N THR A 147 12.17 0.69 4.89
CA THR A 147 13.08 -0.37 4.42
C THR A 147 12.44 -1.75 4.39
N SER A 148 11.87 -2.20 5.50
CA SER A 148 11.24 -3.53 5.59
C SER A 148 10.05 -3.67 4.62
N ALA A 149 9.22 -2.63 4.53
CA ALA A 149 8.07 -2.61 3.64
C ALA A 149 8.47 -2.55 2.15
N ASN A 150 9.53 -1.81 1.81
CA ASN A 150 10.11 -1.78 0.47
C ASN A 150 10.67 -3.14 0.07
N THR A 151 11.43 -3.80 0.94
CA THR A 151 11.98 -5.14 0.68
C THR A 151 10.87 -6.15 0.43
N ARG A 152 9.81 -6.14 1.24
CA ARG A 152 8.64 -7.01 1.02
C ARG A 152 7.96 -6.72 -0.32
N LEU A 153 7.78 -5.44 -0.66
CA LEU A 153 7.18 -5.05 -1.94
C LEU A 153 8.07 -5.50 -3.12
N SER A 154 9.37 -5.23 -3.07
CA SER A 154 10.30 -5.62 -4.14
C SER A 154 10.35 -7.13 -4.34
N ASP A 155 10.41 -7.90 -3.26
CA ASP A 155 10.39 -9.36 -3.31
C ASP A 155 9.07 -9.88 -3.87
N SER A 156 7.95 -9.26 -3.49
CA SER A 156 6.64 -9.68 -4.01
C SER A 156 6.52 -9.47 -5.53
N TYR A 157 7.04 -8.36 -6.07
CA TYR A 157 7.09 -8.13 -7.52
C TYR A 157 7.94 -9.17 -8.26
N LYS A 158 9.11 -9.52 -7.71
CA LYS A 158 9.96 -10.58 -8.27
C LYS A 158 9.24 -11.93 -8.27
N LYS A 159 8.66 -12.32 -7.14
CA LYS A 159 7.91 -13.57 -7.01
C LYS A 159 6.73 -13.62 -7.98
N MET A 160 5.96 -12.53 -8.10
CA MET A 160 4.86 -12.45 -9.07
C MET A 160 5.37 -12.68 -10.50
N GLY A 161 6.43 -11.97 -10.91
CA GLY A 161 7.03 -12.15 -12.23
C GLY A 161 7.52 -13.59 -12.45
N GLU A 162 8.28 -14.14 -11.50
CA GLU A 162 8.76 -15.53 -11.56
C GLU A 162 7.61 -16.54 -11.71
N LYS A 163 6.53 -16.40 -10.92
CA LYS A 163 5.38 -17.33 -11.00
C LYS A 163 4.56 -17.13 -12.27
N LEU A 164 4.42 -15.90 -12.75
CA LEU A 164 3.70 -15.60 -13.98
C LEU A 164 4.40 -16.22 -15.20
N ALA A 165 5.74 -16.21 -15.21
CA ALA A 165 6.55 -16.80 -16.27
C ALA A 165 6.46 -18.35 -16.34
N LEU A 166 5.99 -19.02 -15.29
CA LEU A 166 5.79 -20.48 -15.30
C LEU A 166 4.56 -20.91 -16.09
N ILE A 167 3.53 -20.05 -16.18
CA ILE A 167 2.28 -20.37 -16.87
C ILE A 167 2.49 -20.78 -18.34
N PRO A 168 3.22 -20.03 -19.18
CA PRO A 168 3.44 -20.41 -20.57
C PRO A 168 4.39 -21.60 -20.75
N SER A 169 5.11 -22.00 -19.70
CA SER A 169 6.05 -23.13 -19.73
C SER A 169 5.38 -24.48 -19.38
N ALA A 170 4.12 -24.46 -18.93
CA ALA A 170 3.37 -25.65 -18.56
C ALA A 170 2.86 -26.39 -19.79
N GLU A 171 3.24 -27.66 -19.96
CA GLU A 171 2.84 -28.47 -21.11
C GLU A 171 1.47 -29.12 -20.92
N ARG A 172 1.15 -29.43 -19.66
CA ARG A 172 -0.09 -30.11 -19.25
C ARG A 172 -1.06 -29.16 -18.56
N ASP A 173 -2.34 -29.46 -18.68
CA ASP A 173 -3.40 -28.64 -18.09
C ASP A 173 -3.28 -28.59 -16.55
N GLU A 174 -2.90 -29.70 -15.92
CA GLU A 174 -2.68 -29.77 -14.46
C GLU A 174 -1.51 -28.88 -14.02
N GLU A 175 -0.42 -28.86 -14.79
CA GLU A 175 0.75 -28.01 -14.53
C GLU A 175 0.40 -26.53 -14.71
N ARG A 176 -0.41 -26.21 -15.72
CA ARG A 176 -0.87 -24.84 -15.97
C ARG A 176 -1.76 -24.34 -14.83
N ILE A 177 -2.70 -25.16 -14.37
CA ILE A 177 -3.54 -24.84 -13.21
C ILE A 177 -2.67 -24.63 -11.98
N ALA A 178 -1.68 -25.50 -11.73
CA ALA A 178 -0.76 -25.36 -10.62
C ALA A 178 0.07 -24.06 -10.70
N ALA A 179 0.54 -23.66 -11.89
CA ALA A 179 1.25 -22.41 -12.10
C ALA A 179 0.36 -21.18 -11.83
N ILE A 180 -0.90 -21.20 -12.29
CA ILE A 180 -1.88 -20.14 -12.01
C ILE A 180 -2.14 -20.02 -10.50
N LEU A 181 -2.33 -21.15 -9.81
CA LEU A 181 -2.53 -21.15 -8.36
C LEU A 181 -1.30 -20.64 -7.60
N ALA A 182 -0.09 -20.99 -8.05
CA ALA A 182 1.15 -20.49 -7.48
C ALA A 182 1.31 -18.97 -7.68
N TYR A 183 0.91 -18.44 -8.85
CA TYR A 183 0.86 -17.00 -9.09
C TYR A 183 -0.16 -16.32 -8.16
N ASN A 184 -1.38 -16.85 -8.05
CA ASN A 184 -2.41 -16.26 -7.18
C ASN A 184 -1.98 -16.21 -5.70
N ALA A 185 -1.26 -17.24 -5.21
CA ALA A 185 -0.75 -17.26 -3.85
C ALA A 185 0.24 -16.10 -3.58
N VAL A 186 1.13 -15.79 -4.53
CA VAL A 186 2.10 -14.69 -4.35
C VAL A 186 1.49 -13.30 -4.58
N VAL A 187 0.39 -13.21 -5.32
CA VAL A 187 -0.38 -11.94 -5.46
C VAL A 187 -0.92 -11.49 -4.09
N GLU A 188 -1.33 -12.41 -3.23
CA GLU A 188 -1.77 -12.06 -1.87
C GLU A 188 -0.64 -11.42 -1.04
N GLU A 189 0.59 -11.94 -1.16
CA GLU A 189 1.78 -11.34 -0.53
C GLU A 189 2.06 -9.93 -1.07
N TYR A 190 1.90 -9.73 -2.39
CA TYR A 190 2.02 -8.41 -3.02
C TYR A 190 0.99 -7.43 -2.46
N VAL A 191 -0.29 -7.80 -2.41
CA VAL A 191 -1.36 -6.92 -1.89
C VAL A 191 -1.06 -6.51 -0.45
N LYS A 192 -0.68 -7.45 0.41
CA LYS A 192 -0.30 -7.14 1.80
C LYS A 192 0.89 -6.19 1.88
N SER A 193 1.91 -6.41 1.05
CA SER A 193 3.12 -5.58 1.03
C SER A 193 2.83 -4.15 0.53
N TYR A 194 1.99 -4.03 -0.51
CA TYR A 194 1.54 -2.76 -1.04
C TYR A 194 0.72 -1.98 -0.01
N VAL A 195 -0.26 -2.62 0.61
CA VAL A 195 -1.10 -2.02 1.66
C VAL A 195 -0.26 -1.56 2.85
N ALA A 196 0.78 -2.32 3.23
CA ALA A 196 1.69 -1.91 4.30
C ALA A 196 2.40 -0.57 3.99
N LEU A 197 2.87 -0.38 2.75
CA LEU A 197 3.48 0.89 2.32
C LEU A 197 2.46 2.04 2.26
N ALA A 198 1.28 1.80 1.68
CA ALA A 198 0.21 2.79 1.68
C ALA A 198 -0.21 3.20 3.10
N THR A 199 -0.27 2.23 4.02
CA THR A 199 -0.56 2.47 5.43
C THR A 199 0.54 3.28 6.11
N LEU A 200 1.82 2.98 5.82
CA LEU A 200 2.95 3.77 6.33
C LEU A 200 2.84 5.24 5.91
N PHE A 201 2.53 5.52 4.64
CA PHE A 201 2.35 6.89 4.16
C PHE A 201 1.16 7.58 4.83
N SER A 202 0.05 6.85 5.03
CA SER A 202 -1.14 7.36 5.72
C SER A 202 -0.84 7.74 7.18
N ILE A 203 -0.20 6.84 7.95
CA ILE A 203 0.16 7.08 9.36
C ILE A 203 1.16 8.24 9.48
N ALA A 204 2.10 8.35 8.54
CA ALA A 204 3.05 9.46 8.51
C ALA A 204 2.47 10.78 7.96
N GLU A 205 1.17 10.80 7.61
CA GLU A 205 0.45 11.93 7.03
C GLU A 205 1.11 12.48 5.75
N VAL A 206 1.74 11.60 4.96
CA VAL A 206 2.36 11.97 3.68
C VAL A 206 1.26 12.18 2.65
N LYS A 207 1.22 13.38 2.07
CA LYS A 207 0.26 13.75 1.04
C LYS A 207 0.94 13.79 -0.32
N PHE A 208 0.42 12.99 -1.25
CA PHE A 208 0.79 13.03 -2.66
C PHE A 208 -0.22 13.88 -3.43
N GLY A 209 0.26 14.72 -4.34
CA GLY A 209 -0.57 15.37 -5.34
C GLY A 209 -1.17 14.35 -6.31
N SER A 210 -2.24 14.73 -7.01
CA SER A 210 -2.92 13.83 -7.97
C SER A 210 -2.03 13.42 -9.15
N THR A 211 -1.04 14.25 -9.49
CA THR A 211 -0.07 13.99 -10.56
C THR A 211 1.19 13.30 -10.09
N ASP A 212 1.39 13.20 -8.77
CA ASP A 212 2.61 12.64 -8.20
C ASP A 212 2.65 11.13 -8.45
N PRO A 213 3.80 10.54 -8.81
CA PRO A 213 3.88 9.09 -8.98
C PRO A 213 3.49 8.32 -7.72
N GLY A 214 3.82 8.85 -6.53
CA GLY A 214 3.46 8.25 -5.25
C GLY A 214 1.95 8.27 -4.94
N SER A 215 1.13 8.95 -5.76
CA SER A 215 -0.33 8.99 -5.58
C SER A 215 -0.97 7.60 -5.61
N ILE A 216 -0.32 6.60 -6.22
CA ILE A 216 -0.82 5.23 -6.23
C ILE A 216 -1.02 4.69 -4.81
N PHE A 217 -0.16 5.08 -3.86
CA PHE A 217 -0.20 4.59 -2.49
C PHE A 217 -1.26 5.30 -1.62
N THR A 218 -2.14 6.10 -2.24
CA THR A 218 -3.22 6.79 -1.52
C THR A 218 -4.55 6.07 -1.78
N PHE A 219 -5.21 5.67 -0.70
CA PHE A 219 -6.59 5.20 -0.77
C PHE A 219 -7.52 6.39 -0.59
N THR A 220 -8.03 6.95 -1.68
CA THR A 220 -9.13 7.92 -1.59
C THR A 220 -10.43 7.16 -1.37
N VAL A 221 -11.12 7.43 -0.25
CA VAL A 221 -12.49 6.97 -0.08
C VAL A 221 -13.34 7.72 -1.13
N ALA A 222 -13.79 7.02 -2.16
CA ALA A 222 -14.76 7.59 -3.08
C ALA A 222 -16.02 7.93 -2.27
N SER A 223 -16.32 9.21 -2.10
CA SER A 223 -17.62 9.64 -1.57
C SER A 223 -18.66 9.30 -2.62
N PHE A 224 -19.52 8.33 -2.32
CA PHE A 224 -20.70 7.97 -3.11
C PHE A 224 -21.86 8.92 -2.81
#